data_AF-A0A5P3AD20-F1
#
_entry.id   AF-A0A5P3AD20-F1
#
_cell.length_a   1.000
_cell.length_b   1.000
_cell.length_c   1.000
_cell.angle_alpha   90.00
_cell.angle_beta   90.00
_cell.angle_gamma   90.00
#
_symmetry.space_group_name_H-M   'P 1'
#
loop_
_entity.id
_entity.type
_entity.pdbx_description
1 polymer ?
#
loop_
_entity_poly.entity_id
_entity_poly.type
_entity_poly.pdbx_seq_one_letter_code
_entity_poly.pdbx_strand_id
1 'polypeptide(L)'
;MMAQEKQTPAAAVTASEGQFDATQRQGDDTISVKTKQQRWRARNPRAYLAHLTVQNALRLGLIVRQPCEECGSDKSEAHHDDYSNPLAVTWLCRRHHRARHRNP
;
A
#
# COMPACT_ATOMS: atom_id res chain seq x y z
N MET A 1 18.54 43.25 -16.22
CA MET A 1 18.17 41.84 -15.99
C MET A 1 16.66 41.75 -16.17
N MET A 2 16.21 41.25 -17.32
CA MET A 2 14.78 41.21 -17.70
C MET A 2 14.10 40.04 -16.96
N ALA A 3 13.20 40.33 -16.03
CA ALA A 3 12.33 39.34 -15.43
C ALA A 3 11.22 39.00 -16.44
N GLN A 4 11.23 37.79 -16.97
CA GLN A 4 10.19 37.31 -17.88
C GLN A 4 8.98 36.88 -17.05
N GLU A 5 7.90 37.65 -17.14
CA GLU A 5 6.59 37.27 -16.59
C GLU A 5 6.06 36.06 -17.36
N LYS A 6 5.81 34.96 -16.63
CA LYS A 6 5.29 33.73 -17.20
C LYS A 6 3.78 33.88 -17.37
N GLN A 7 3.34 33.92 -18.62
CA GLN A 7 1.92 33.89 -18.98
C GLN A 7 1.32 32.51 -18.69
N THR A 8 0.34 32.45 -17.79
CA THR A 8 -0.50 31.27 -17.59
C THR A 8 -1.63 31.25 -18.61
N PRO A 9 -1.83 30.17 -19.38
CA PRO A 9 -3.00 30.05 -20.25
C PRO A 9 -4.27 29.87 -19.41
N ALA A 10 -5.33 30.56 -19.82
CA ALA A 10 -6.65 30.47 -19.22
C ALA A 10 -7.20 29.04 -19.33
N ALA A 11 -7.70 28.52 -18.21
CA ALA A 11 -8.37 27.24 -18.13
C ALA A 11 -9.62 27.25 -19.02
N ALA A 12 -9.55 26.59 -20.18
CA ALA A 12 -10.72 26.21 -20.95
C ALA A 12 -11.49 25.13 -20.17
N VAL A 13 -12.42 25.58 -19.33
CA VAL A 13 -13.40 24.72 -18.66
C VAL A 13 -14.48 24.33 -19.69
N THR A 14 -14.20 23.31 -20.49
CA THR A 14 -15.26 22.55 -21.14
C THR A 14 -15.84 21.58 -20.12
N ALA A 15 -16.88 22.01 -19.41
CA ALA A 15 -17.73 21.11 -18.65
C ALA A 15 -18.60 20.34 -19.64
N SER A 16 -18.16 19.16 -20.07
CA SER A 16 -19.07 18.22 -20.72
C SER A 16 -19.97 17.65 -19.64
N GLU A 17 -21.26 17.97 -19.72
CA GLU A 17 -22.33 17.33 -18.95
C GLU A 17 -22.34 15.84 -19.29
N GLY A 18 -21.59 15.05 -18.52
CA GLY A 18 -21.65 13.59 -18.63
C GLY A 18 -23.01 13.12 -18.11
N GLN A 19 -23.82 12.52 -18.96
CA GLN A 19 -24.98 11.74 -18.53
C GLN A 19 -24.48 10.58 -17.65
N PHE A 20 -24.60 10.71 -16.34
CA PHE A 20 -24.35 9.60 -15.41
C PHE A 20 -25.60 8.71 -15.38
N ASP A 21 -25.59 7.68 -16.23
CA ASP A 21 -26.60 6.61 -16.19
C ASP A 21 -26.36 5.77 -14.93
N ALA A 22 -27.12 6.10 -13.89
CA ALA A 22 -27.16 5.35 -12.64
C ALA A 22 -28.00 4.07 -12.81
N THR A 23 -27.64 3.21 -13.77
CA THR A 23 -28.19 1.84 -13.78
C THR A 23 -27.65 1.11 -12.56
N GLN A 24 -28.55 0.97 -11.58
CA GLN A 24 -28.39 0.16 -10.37
C GLN A 24 -27.98 -1.26 -10.76
N ARG A 25 -26.72 -1.61 -10.50
CA ARG A 25 -26.23 -2.99 -10.63
C ARG A 25 -26.89 -3.81 -9.52
N GLN A 26 -27.92 -4.57 -9.87
CA GLN A 26 -28.46 -5.61 -9.00
C GLN A 26 -27.35 -6.64 -8.79
N GLY A 27 -26.66 -6.54 -7.64
CA GLY A 27 -25.67 -7.53 -7.23
C GLY A 27 -26.38 -8.80 -6.84
N ASP A 28 -26.06 -9.88 -7.54
CA ASP A 28 -26.45 -11.26 -7.23
C ASP A 28 -26.30 -11.56 -5.72
N ASP A 29 -27.40 -11.97 -5.07
CA ASP A 29 -27.52 -12.35 -3.65
C ASP A 29 -26.80 -13.69 -3.34
N THR A 30 -25.69 -14.00 -4.02
CA THR A 30 -24.84 -15.10 -3.62
C THR A 30 -24.09 -14.70 -2.35
N ILE A 31 -24.29 -15.46 -1.27
CA ILE A 31 -23.50 -15.31 -0.04
C ILE A 31 -22.02 -15.53 -0.38
N SER A 32 -21.32 -14.42 -0.60
CA SER A 32 -19.90 -14.43 -0.95
C SER A 32 -19.10 -14.92 0.26
N VAL A 33 -18.65 -16.17 0.20
CA VAL A 33 -17.85 -16.77 1.27
C VAL A 33 -16.53 -16.01 1.40
N LYS A 34 -16.34 -15.33 2.54
CA LYS A 34 -15.12 -14.56 2.80
C LYS A 34 -13.88 -15.44 2.70
N THR A 35 -12.92 -15.03 1.89
CA THR A 35 -11.63 -15.71 1.74
C THR A 35 -10.85 -15.70 3.06
N LYS A 36 -9.89 -16.62 3.22
CA LYS A 36 -9.01 -16.65 4.40
C LYS A 36 -8.29 -15.30 4.62
N GLN A 37 -7.89 -14.65 3.52
CA GLN A 37 -7.25 -13.34 3.57
C GLN A 37 -8.22 -12.25 4.04
N GLN A 38 -9.46 -12.23 3.54
CA GLN A 38 -10.49 -11.28 4.00
C GLN A 38 -10.78 -11.47 5.49
N ARG A 39 -10.88 -12.71 5.97
CA ARG A 39 -11.06 -13.02 7.40
C ARG A 39 -9.87 -12.57 8.25
N TRP A 40 -8.64 -12.76 7.78
CA TRP A 40 -7.45 -12.30 8.50
C TRP A 40 -7.39 -10.77 8.60
N ARG A 41 -7.69 -10.05 7.51
CA ARG A 41 -7.75 -8.57 7.50
C ARG A 41 -8.77 -8.04 8.49
N ALA A 42 -9.96 -8.65 8.54
CA ALA A 42 -11.01 -8.27 9.48
C ALA A 42 -10.63 -8.48 10.94
N ARG A 43 -9.84 -9.53 11.24
CA ARG A 43 -9.36 -9.82 12.61
C ARG A 43 -8.11 -9.04 13.00
N ASN A 44 -7.33 -8.56 12.04
CA ASN A 44 -6.03 -7.91 12.26
C ASN A 44 -5.97 -6.55 11.56
N PRO A 45 -6.84 -5.58 11.92
CA PRO A 45 -6.92 -4.31 11.22
C PRO A 45 -5.63 -3.51 11.32
N ARG A 46 -4.97 -3.47 12.50
CA ARG A 46 -3.69 -2.77 12.69
C ARG A 46 -2.58 -3.35 11.82
N ALA A 47 -2.41 -4.67 11.86
CA ALA A 47 -1.41 -5.33 11.03
C ALA A 47 -1.69 -5.10 9.53
N TYR A 48 -2.95 -5.19 9.12
CA TYR A 48 -3.32 -4.93 7.73
C TYR A 48 -3.00 -3.50 7.29
N LEU A 49 -3.33 -2.50 8.12
CA LEU A 49 -2.99 -1.11 7.85
C LEU A 49 -1.47 -0.90 7.78
N ALA A 50 -0.69 -1.53 8.67
CA ALA A 50 0.76 -1.43 8.62
C ALA A 50 1.34 -1.95 7.30
N HIS A 51 0.88 -3.10 6.83
CA HIS A 51 1.29 -3.65 5.53
C HIS A 51 0.90 -2.73 4.37
N LEU A 52 -0.31 -2.14 4.39
CA LEU A 52 -0.75 -1.18 3.37
C LEU A 52 0.12 0.08 3.37
N THR A 53 0.48 0.58 4.55
CA THR A 53 1.34 1.77 4.70
C THR A 53 2.72 1.54 4.08
N VAL A 54 3.35 0.39 4.35
CA VAL A 54 4.63 0.02 3.72
C VAL A 54 4.50 -0.08 2.21
N GLN A 55 3.45 -0.75 1.71
CA GLN A 55 3.23 -0.89 0.26
C GLN A 55 3.04 0.48 -0.42
N ASN A 56 2.28 1.37 0.21
CA ASN A 56 2.09 2.72 -0.29
C ASN A 56 3.39 3.53 -0.24
N ALA A 57 4.15 3.45 0.84
CA ALA A 57 5.42 4.14 0.98
C ALA A 57 6.45 3.67 -0.06
N LEU A 58 6.51 2.36 -0.35
CA LEU A 58 7.32 1.81 -1.45
C LEU A 58 6.87 2.35 -2.80
N ARG A 59 5.55 2.34 -3.07
CA ARG A 59 4.98 2.83 -4.33
C ARG A 59 5.24 4.31 -4.55
N LEU A 60 5.20 5.11 -3.49
CA LEU A 60 5.46 6.54 -3.50
C LEU A 60 6.96 6.88 -3.45
N GLY A 61 7.84 5.89 -3.28
CA GLY A 61 9.29 6.10 -3.14
C GLY A 61 9.71 6.76 -1.82
N LEU A 62 8.82 6.79 -0.81
CA LEU A 62 9.12 7.32 0.52
C LEU A 62 10.08 6.42 1.30
N ILE A 63 10.03 5.12 1.02
CA ILE A 63 10.98 4.13 1.49
C ILE A 63 11.45 3.29 0.32
N VAL A 64 12.66 2.76 0.41
CA VAL A 64 13.23 1.85 -0.59
C VAL A 64 13.44 0.50 0.06
N ARG A 65 13.00 -0.56 -0.60
CA ARG A 65 13.24 -1.94 -0.17
C ARG A 65 14.74 -2.19 -0.05
N GLN A 66 15.20 -2.55 1.15
CA GLN A 66 16.60 -2.91 1.38
C GLN A 66 16.79 -4.42 1.24
N PRO A 67 18.02 -4.91 0.96
CA PRO A 67 18.33 -6.33 1.04
C PRO A 67 18.14 -6.85 2.48
N CYS A 68 18.09 -8.17 2.62
CA CYS A 68 17.98 -8.84 3.91
C CYS A 68 19.11 -8.42 4.85
N GLU A 69 18.81 -7.96 6.05
CA GLU A 69 19.83 -7.54 7.02
C GLU A 69 20.75 -8.70 7.46
N GLU A 70 20.21 -9.92 7.56
CA GLU A 70 21.00 -11.08 7.99
C GLU A 70 21.88 -11.70 6.89
N CYS A 71 21.55 -11.57 5.61
CA CYS A 71 22.32 -12.25 4.54
C CYS A 71 22.46 -11.49 3.22
N GLY A 72 22.02 -10.24 3.14
CA GLY A 72 22.15 -9.41 1.94
C GLY A 72 21.29 -9.81 0.75
N SER A 73 20.31 -10.72 0.90
CA SER A 73 19.46 -11.11 -0.24
C SER A 73 18.50 -9.99 -0.65
N ASP A 74 18.50 -9.62 -1.93
CA ASP A 74 17.62 -8.58 -2.49
C ASP A 74 16.13 -8.91 -2.37
N LYS A 75 15.79 -10.20 -2.31
CA LYS A 75 14.43 -10.70 -2.10
C LYS A 75 14.08 -10.68 -0.61
N SER A 76 14.05 -9.49 -0.03
CA SER A 76 13.62 -9.22 1.35
C SER A 76 12.11 -9.03 1.44
N GLU A 77 11.53 -9.10 2.63
CA GLU A 77 10.16 -8.74 2.98
C GLU A 77 10.23 -7.78 4.18
N ALA A 78 9.25 -6.89 4.33
CA ALA A 78 9.17 -6.01 5.48
C ALA A 78 8.69 -6.80 6.70
N HIS A 79 9.55 -6.95 7.70
CA HIS A 79 9.21 -7.51 8.99
C HIS A 79 8.77 -6.37 9.93
N HIS A 80 7.64 -6.58 10.59
CA HIS A 80 7.10 -5.65 11.58
C HIS A 80 7.33 -6.23 12.98
N ASP A 81 8.27 -5.65 13.73
CA ASP A 81 8.47 -5.95 15.16
C ASP A 81 7.38 -5.26 16.00
N ASP A 82 7.01 -4.02 15.65
CA ASP A 82 5.90 -3.27 16.25
C ASP A 82 4.96 -2.72 15.15
N TYR A 83 3.72 -3.21 15.14
CA TYR A 83 2.69 -2.78 14.20
C TYR A 83 2.16 -1.36 14.44
N SER A 84 2.53 -0.71 15.55
CA SER A 84 2.18 0.69 15.85
C SER A 84 3.02 1.68 15.04
N ASN A 85 4.20 1.24 14.57
CA ASN A 85 5.14 2.04 13.78
C ASN A 85 5.33 1.42 12.39
N PRO A 86 4.39 1.63 11.46
CA PRO A 86 4.29 0.83 10.24
C PRO A 86 5.46 1.03 9.27
N LEU A 87 6.19 2.15 9.34
CA LEU A 87 7.36 2.40 8.50
C LEU A 87 8.68 1.95 9.16
N ALA A 88 8.67 1.63 10.45
CA ALA A 88 9.82 1.08 11.16
C ALA A 88 9.85 -0.43 10.90
N VAL A 89 10.36 -0.83 9.74
CA VAL A 89 10.42 -2.22 9.31
C VAL A 89 11.85 -2.68 9.12
N THR A 90 12.08 -3.94 9.49
CA THR A 90 13.34 -4.64 9.27
C THR A 90 13.24 -5.42 7.96
N TRP A 91 14.23 -5.34 7.08
CA TRP A 91 14.18 -6.05 5.81
C TRP A 91 14.78 -7.44 5.95
N LEU A 92 13.96 -8.49 5.80
CA LEU A 92 14.40 -9.88 5.97
C LEU A 92 13.96 -10.76 4.80
N CYS A 93 14.83 -11.61 4.27
CA CYS A 93 14.42 -12.61 3.29
C CYS A 93 13.45 -13.61 3.94
N ARG A 94 12.64 -14.30 3.13
CA ARG A 94 11.62 -15.25 3.63
C ARG A 94 12.15 -16.28 4.65
N ARG A 95 13.42 -16.69 4.53
CA ARG A 95 14.07 -17.63 5.47
C ARG A 95 14.27 -16.99 6.85
N HIS A 96 14.91 -15.83 6.91
CA HIS A 96 15.15 -15.10 8.16
C HIS A 96 13.87 -14.52 8.75
N HIS A 97 12.94 -14.06 7.88
CA HIS A 97 11.64 -13.57 8.32
C HIS A 97 10.88 -14.63 9.14
N ARG A 98 10.86 -15.89 8.68
CA ARG A 98 10.27 -17.00 9.44
C ARG A 98 11.05 -17.37 10.69
N ALA A 99 12.38 -17.29 10.63
CA ALA A 99 13.24 -17.56 11.78
C ALA A 99 12.96 -16.57 12.92
N ARG A 100 12.81 -15.27 12.60
CA ARG A 100 12.47 -14.22 13.56
C ARG A 100 11.12 -14.45 14.24
N HIS A 101 10.10 -14.90 13.51
CA HIS A 101 8.80 -15.26 14.13
C HIS A 101 8.87 -16.51 15.03
N ARG A 102 9.87 -17.38 14.86
CA ARG A 102 10.03 -18.61 15.65
C ARG A 102 10.85 -18.38 16.93
N ASN A 103 11.72 -17.38 16.93
CA ASN A 103 12.61 -17.05 18.05
C ASN A 103 12.33 -15.62 18.52
N PRO A 104 11.22 -15.39 19.26
CA PRO A 104 10.87 -14.09 19.82
C PRO A 104 11.83 -13.64 20.92
#